data_AF-A0A7L5Z769-F1
#
_entry.id   AF-A0A7L5Z769-F1
#
_cell.length_a   1.000
_cell.length_b   1.000
_cell.length_c   1.000
_cell.angle_alpha   90.00
_cell.angle_beta   90.00
_cell.angle_gamma   90.00
#
_symmetry.space_group_name_H-M   'P 1'
#
loop_
_entity.id
_entity.type
_entity.pdbx_description
1 polymer ?
#
loop_
_entity_poly.entity_id
_entity_poly.type
_entity_poly.pdbx_seq_one_letter_code
_entity_poly.pdbx_strand_id
1 'polypeptide(L)'
;MPESGFLFGDQPMAADFAAATPFVNAEIVGVTPDPTNWPRLTGWLARMETTALGPLNDLARILVKTRIHEQRGRLAELGYTPPAAITPPTPPLAGR
;
A
#
# COMPACT_ATOMS: atom_id res chain seq x y z
N MET A 1 11.30 -13.14 14.14
CA MET A 1 10.82 -13.45 12.78
C MET A 1 11.61 -14.62 12.19
N PRO A 2 11.01 -15.38 11.26
CA PRO A 2 11.66 -16.51 10.58
C PRO A 2 12.89 -16.07 9.78
N GLU A 3 13.91 -16.91 9.76
CA GLU A 3 15.14 -16.67 8.98
C GLU A 3 14.86 -16.75 7.47
N SER A 4 14.11 -17.77 7.06
CA SER A 4 13.56 -17.95 5.72
C SER A 4 12.03 -18.09 5.79
N GLY A 5 11.36 -17.95 4.63
CA GLY A 5 9.90 -18.11 4.53
C GLY A 5 9.11 -17.07 5.32
N PHE A 6 7.94 -17.50 5.78
CA PHE A 6 6.89 -16.72 6.43
C PHE A 6 6.57 -17.31 7.81
N LEU A 7 5.68 -16.69 8.56
CA LEU A 7 5.42 -17.04 9.97
C LEU A 7 5.07 -18.52 10.18
N PHE A 8 4.39 -19.15 9.21
CA PHE A 8 3.89 -20.52 9.32
C PHE A 8 4.31 -21.44 8.16
N GLY A 9 5.34 -21.08 7.39
CA GLY A 9 5.85 -21.93 6.30
C GLY A 9 6.38 -21.12 5.13
N ASP A 10 6.41 -21.74 3.94
CA ASP A 10 7.03 -21.14 2.75
C ASP A 10 6.12 -20.18 1.97
N GLN A 11 4.84 -20.07 2.35
CA GLN A 11 3.87 -19.18 1.73
C GLN A 11 3.32 -18.16 2.74
N PRO A 12 3.04 -16.91 2.31
CA PRO A 12 2.49 -15.90 3.19
C PRO A 12 1.05 -16.25 3.57
N MET A 13 0.71 -16.10 4.85
CA MET A 13 -0.64 -16.29 5.35
C MET A 13 -1.21 -14.99 5.92
N ALA A 14 -2.50 -14.97 6.25
CA ALA A 14 -3.17 -13.81 6.84
C ALA A 14 -2.42 -13.23 8.06
N ALA A 15 -1.79 -14.09 8.86
CA ALA A 15 -0.98 -13.67 9.99
C ALA A 15 0.25 -12.84 9.57
N ASP A 16 0.88 -13.16 8.45
CA ASP A 16 2.02 -12.38 7.94
C ASP A 16 1.60 -10.97 7.56
N PHE A 17 0.50 -10.85 6.81
CA PHE A 17 -0.05 -9.55 6.41
C PHE A 17 -0.43 -8.73 7.64
N ALA A 18 -1.16 -9.33 8.59
CA ALA A 18 -1.56 -8.66 9.83
C ALA A 18 -0.34 -8.19 10.65
N ALA A 19 0.73 -8.99 10.69
CA ALA A 19 1.95 -8.64 11.40
C ALA A 19 2.80 -7.59 10.65
N ALA A 20 2.75 -7.54 9.31
CA ALA A 20 3.56 -6.63 8.50
C ALA A 20 2.97 -5.21 8.46
N THR A 21 1.64 -5.09 8.42
CA THR A 21 0.94 -3.79 8.28
C THR A 21 1.38 -2.71 9.29
N PRO A 22 1.56 -3.00 10.59
CA PRO A 22 2.04 -1.99 11.54
C PRO A 22 3.41 -1.40 11.16
N PHE A 23 4.31 -2.19 10.57
CA PHE A 23 5.64 -1.73 10.16
C PHE A 23 5.57 -0.85 8.90
N VAL A 24 4.71 -1.18 7.94
CA VAL A 24 4.43 -0.32 6.79
C VAL A 24 3.88 1.03 7.25
N ASN A 25 2.95 1.02 8.21
CA ASN A 25 2.39 2.26 8.77
C ASN A 25 3.42 3.07 9.57
N ALA A 26 4.31 2.39 10.30
CA ALA A 26 5.40 3.03 11.04
C ALA A 26 6.37 3.74 10.07
N GLU A 27 6.64 3.16 8.90
CA GLU A 27 7.50 3.78 7.91
C GLU A 27 6.92 5.09 7.36
N ILE A 28 5.60 5.20 7.24
CA ILE A 28 4.94 6.44 6.83
C ILE A 28 5.27 7.61 7.78
N VAL A 29 5.45 7.32 9.07
CA VAL A 29 5.85 8.31 10.09
C VAL A 29 7.37 8.33 10.35
N GLY A 30 8.16 7.73 9.44
CA GLY A 30 9.63 7.77 9.48
C GLY A 30 10.26 6.77 10.46
N VAL A 31 9.51 5.78 10.93
CA VAL A 31 10.00 4.75 11.85
C VAL A 31 10.25 3.45 11.09
N THR A 32 11.51 3.03 11.01
CA THR A 32 11.91 1.78 10.36
C THR A 32 12.78 0.92 11.28
N PRO A 33 12.64 -0.42 11.29
CA PRO A 33 13.52 -1.30 12.04
C PRO A 33 14.96 -1.24 11.48
N ASP A 34 15.93 -1.08 12.37
CA ASP A 34 17.34 -1.12 11.99
C ASP A 34 17.77 -2.56 11.64
N PRO A 35 18.29 -2.82 10.42
CA PRO A 35 18.71 -4.15 9.99
C PRO A 35 19.89 -4.72 10.79
N THR A 36 20.73 -3.89 11.41
CA THR A 36 21.83 -4.37 12.26
C THR A 36 21.30 -4.91 13.59
N ASN A 37 20.24 -4.29 14.13
CA ASN A 37 19.61 -4.70 15.38
C ASN A 37 18.56 -5.81 15.18
N TRP A 38 17.86 -5.82 14.04
CA TRP A 38 16.73 -6.70 13.77
C TRP A 38 16.80 -7.41 12.40
N PRO A 39 17.89 -8.10 12.06
CA PRO A 39 18.12 -8.63 10.71
C PRO A 39 17.04 -9.61 10.23
N ARG A 40 16.48 -10.42 11.15
CA ARG A 40 15.39 -11.36 10.82
C ARG A 40 14.07 -10.65 10.53
N LEU A 41 13.79 -9.54 11.23
CA LEU A 41 12.58 -8.77 11.01
C LEU A 41 12.66 -8.04 9.67
N THR A 42 13.77 -7.35 9.41
CA THR A 42 13.98 -6.62 8.15
C THR A 42 14.03 -7.58 6.96
N GLY A 43 14.66 -8.75 7.10
CA GLY A 43 14.65 -9.80 6.08
C GLY A 43 13.24 -10.34 5.80
N TRP A 44 12.42 -10.56 6.83
CA TRP A 44 11.03 -10.97 6.65
C TRP A 44 10.15 -9.87 6.05
N LEU A 45 10.31 -8.60 6.46
CA LEU A 45 9.61 -7.46 5.86
C LEU A 45 9.97 -7.29 4.37
N ALA A 46 11.25 -7.47 4.01
CA ALA A 46 11.68 -7.44 2.61
C ALA A 46 11.02 -8.55 1.77
N ARG A 47 10.80 -9.74 2.34
CA ARG A 47 10.02 -10.80 1.68
C ARG A 47 8.54 -10.45 1.58
N MET A 48 7.98 -9.77 2.58
CA MET A 48 6.59 -9.30 2.51
C MET A 48 6.36 -8.31 1.36
N GLU A 49 7.35 -7.46 1.04
CA GLU A 49 7.29 -6.56 -0.12
C GLU A 49 7.25 -7.29 -1.48
N THR A 50 7.66 -8.57 -1.55
CA THR A 50 7.54 -9.36 -2.79
C THR A 50 6.18 -10.05 -2.94
N THR A 51 5.27 -9.89 -1.97
CA THR A 51 3.91 -10.44 -2.01
C THR A 51 2.93 -9.43 -2.61
N ALA A 52 1.62 -9.75 -2.59
CA ALA A 52 0.56 -8.80 -2.95
C ALA A 52 0.57 -7.50 -2.10
N LEU A 53 1.28 -7.49 -0.96
CA LEU A 53 1.42 -6.30 -0.13
C LEU A 53 2.28 -5.22 -0.80
N GLY A 54 3.30 -5.58 -1.59
CA GLY A 54 4.23 -4.62 -2.21
C GLY A 54 3.54 -3.58 -3.10
N PRO A 55 2.76 -4.00 -4.12
CA PRO A 55 2.01 -3.07 -4.95
C PRO A 55 1.01 -2.19 -4.17
N LEU A 56 0.44 -2.71 -3.07
CA LEU A 56 -0.45 -1.94 -2.19
C LEU A 56 0.33 -0.90 -1.38
N ASN A 57 1.53 -1.24 -0.93
CA ASN A 57 2.42 -0.31 -0.24
C ASN A 57 2.88 0.82 -1.18
N ASP A 58 3.21 0.50 -2.44
CA ASP A 58 3.55 1.50 -3.45
C ASP A 58 2.39 2.48 -3.67
N LEU A 59 1.17 1.94 -3.82
CA LEU A 59 -0.05 2.75 -3.90
C LEU A 59 -0.21 3.64 -2.67
N ALA A 60 -0.10 3.09 -1.47
CA ALA A 60 -0.22 3.84 -0.22
C ALA A 60 0.83 4.96 -0.11
N ARG A 61 2.08 4.69 -0.45
CA ARG A 61 3.18 5.68 -0.46
C ARG A 61 2.89 6.83 -1.41
N ILE A 62 2.35 6.55 -2.60
CA ILE A 62 1.95 7.61 -3.55
C ILE A 62 0.83 8.46 -2.93
N LEU A 63 -0.23 7.83 -2.42
CA LEU A 63 -1.38 8.55 -1.90
C LEU A 63 -1.00 9.45 -0.71
N VAL A 64 -0.15 8.96 0.19
CA VAL A 64 0.30 9.73 1.37
C VAL A 64 1.22 10.90 1.00
N LYS A 65 2.09 10.72 -0.01
CA LYS A 65 3.11 11.73 -0.36
C LYS A 65 2.67 12.73 -1.43
N THR A 66 1.50 12.53 -2.03
CA THR A 66 1.02 13.32 -3.18
C THR A 66 -0.22 14.13 -2.79
N ARG A 67 -0.27 15.41 -3.20
CA ARG A 67 -1.45 16.24 -2.97
C ARG A 67 -2.66 15.66 -3.71
N ILE A 68 -3.85 15.76 -3.11
CA ILE A 68 -5.07 15.10 -3.60
C ILE A 68 -5.38 15.38 -5.09
N HIS A 69 -5.12 16.59 -5.59
CA HIS A 69 -5.36 16.96 -6.99
C HIS A 69 -4.33 16.38 -7.98
N GLU A 70 -3.14 16.01 -7.50
CA GLU A 70 -2.06 15.40 -8.29
C GLU A 70 -2.16 13.87 -8.28
N GLN A 71 -2.84 13.27 -7.29
CA GLN A 71 -2.94 11.82 -7.11
C GLN A 71 -3.45 11.09 -8.36
N ARG A 72 -4.45 11.62 -9.06
CA ARG A 72 -5.00 10.98 -10.26
C ARG A 72 -3.95 10.79 -11.37
N GLY A 73 -3.06 11.76 -11.56
CA GLY A 73 -1.96 11.65 -12.51
C GLY A 73 -0.95 10.58 -12.10
N ARG A 74 -0.56 10.58 -10.82
CA ARG A 74 0.38 9.60 -10.26
C ARG A 74 -0.15 8.16 -10.26
N LEU A 75 -1.45 7.98 -10.05
CA LEU A 75 -2.10 6.68 -10.13
C LEU A 75 -2.10 6.13 -11.57
N ALA A 76 -2.28 7.00 -12.57
CA ALA A 76 -2.22 6.60 -13.98
C ALA A 76 -0.83 6.09 -14.38
N GLU A 77 0.25 6.63 -13.81
CA GLU A 77 1.63 6.14 -14.01
C GLU A 77 1.80 4.67 -13.54
N LEU A 78 1.00 4.23 -12.57
CA LEU A 78 0.96 2.85 -12.06
C LEU A 78 -0.05 1.95 -12.80
N GLY A 79 -0.68 2.44 -13.86
CA GLY A 79 -1.71 1.71 -14.62
C GLY A 79 -3.11 1.76 -13.99
N TYR A 80 -3.32 2.51 -12.91
CA TYR A 80 -4.66 2.73 -12.37
C TYR A 80 -5.39 3.77 -13.21
N THR A 81 -6.34 3.30 -14.02
CA THR A 81 -7.17 4.19 -14.84
C THR A 81 -8.37 4.66 -14.01
N PRO A 82 -8.59 5.98 -13.85
CA PRO A 82 -9.78 6.45 -13.18
C PRO A 82 -11.03 5.98 -13.93
N PRO A 83 -12.11 5.58 -13.23
CA PRO A 83 -13.38 5.33 -13.90
C PRO A 83 -13.83 6.60 -14.64
N ALA A 84 -14.56 6.40 -15.74
CA ALA A 84 -15.19 7.50 -16.46
C ALA A 84 -15.94 8.41 -15.48
N ALA A 85 -15.88 9.72 -15.69
CA ALA A 85 -16.58 10.67 -14.84
C ALA A 85 -18.06 10.27 -14.75
N ILE A 86 -18.58 10.11 -13.54
CA ILE A 86 -20.01 9.94 -13.33
C ILE A 86 -20.63 11.28 -13.69
N THR A 87 -21.23 11.40 -14.87
CA THR A 87 -22.00 12.59 -15.25
C THR A 87 -23.14 12.73 -14.26
N PRO A 88 -23.22 13.81 -13.46
CA PRO A 88 -24.36 14.01 -12.58
C PRO A 88 -25.64 14.11 -13.43
N PRO A 89 -26.79 13.61 -12.94
CA PRO A 89 -28.05 13.72 -13.66
C PRO A 89 -28.39 15.20 -13.89
N THR A 90 -28.85 15.55 -15.10
CA THR A 90 -29.30 16.90 -15.43
C THR A 90 -30.43 17.30 -14.48
N PRO A 91 -30.33 18.41 -13.74
CA PRO A 91 -31.40 18.86 -12.87
C PRO A 91 -32.66 19.15 -13.70
N PRO A 92 -33.87 18.87 -13.18
CA PRO A 92 -35.10 19.14 -13.91
C PRO A 92 -35.19 20.64 -14.23
N LEU A 93 -35.58 20.96 -15.46
CA LEU A 93 -35.87 22.33 -15.87
C LEU A 93 -36.95 22.89 -14.93
N ALA A 94 -36.60 23.94 -14.19
CA ALA A 94 -37.57 24.69 -13.41
C ALA A 94 -38.62 25.25 -14.38
N GLY A 95 -39.85 24.72 -14.28
CA GLY A 95 -40.98 25.16 -15.09
C GLY A 95 -41.20 26.66 -14.91
N ARG A 96 -41.31 27.34 -16.05
CA ARG A 96 -41.81 28.72 -16.13
C ARG A 96 -43.33 28.72 -16.09
#